data_AF-A0A9W7YJ09-F1
#
_entry.id   AF-A0A9W7YJ09-F1
#
_cell.length_a   1.000
_cell.length_b   1.000
_cell.length_c   1.000
_cell.angle_alpha   90.00
_cell.angle_beta   90.00
_cell.angle_gamma   90.00
#
_symmetry.space_group_name_H-M   'P 1'
#
loop_
_entity.id
_entity.type
_entity.pdbx_description
1 polymer ?
#
loop_
_entity_poly.entity_id
_entity_poly.type
_entity_poly.pdbx_seq_one_letter_code
_entity_poly.pdbx_strand_id
1 'polypeptide(L)'
;MDIVFNRGLIMQSAVQRGEHNTIDYGMVAVDPSRVPAFDERQLHLVVDAIGGEGLIQVVNYNVRNYQYVVAGSLANLAVLQLVLDNMAANGCSGEFSIEQMVKQVQVTSETPVRGMATIPLTGINVPFHSRLLLEGVVQFRDVLQAKVGIVEPDALEQRYIPNLTGMPFEISQEYFKLVYDATKSSAIKEALNNWNDALLDVPAERSRLATILLVELLSYQLASP
;
A
#
# COMPACT_ATOMS: atom_id res chain seq x y z
N MET A 1 10.68 4.50 -20.35
CA MET A 1 11.11 5.62 -19.49
C MET A 1 9.92 6.52 -19.13
N ASP A 2 9.07 6.89 -20.08
CA ASP A 2 7.91 7.79 -19.85
C ASP A 2 6.95 7.35 -18.74
N ILE A 3 6.55 6.07 -18.68
CA ILE A 3 5.58 5.58 -17.67
C ILE A 3 6.15 5.77 -16.25
N VAL A 4 7.41 5.38 -16.04
CA VAL A 4 8.09 5.49 -14.74
C VAL A 4 8.24 6.96 -14.33
N PHE A 5 8.59 7.83 -15.28
CA PHE A 5 8.70 9.26 -15.02
C PHE A 5 7.36 9.89 -14.62
N ASN A 6 6.29 9.61 -15.37
CA ASN A 6 4.95 10.10 -15.04
C ASN A 6 4.45 9.55 -13.70
N ARG A 7 4.73 8.28 -13.39
CA ARG A 7 4.44 7.71 -12.08
C ARG A 7 5.07 8.53 -10.96
N GLY A 8 6.37 8.84 -11.08
CA GLY A 8 7.09 9.66 -10.11
C GLY A 8 6.48 11.05 -9.93
N LEU A 9 6.09 11.71 -11.03
CA LEU A 9 5.43 13.03 -10.96
C LEU A 9 4.07 12.97 -10.26
N ILE A 10 3.23 12.00 -10.60
CA ILE A 10 1.89 11.83 -10.01
C ILE A 10 2.00 11.57 -8.50
N MET A 11 2.94 10.72 -8.09
CA MET A 11 3.17 10.44 -6.67
C MET A 11 3.63 11.70 -5.91
N GLN A 12 4.49 12.52 -6.52
CA GLN A 12 4.98 13.75 -5.91
C GLN A 12 3.89 14.84 -5.84
N SER A 13 3.01 14.93 -6.84
CA SER A 13 1.93 15.92 -6.85
C SER A 13 0.78 15.62 -5.89
N ALA A 14 0.60 14.35 -5.53
CA ALA A 14 -0.46 13.92 -4.60
C ALA A 14 -0.19 14.36 -3.14
N VAL A 15 1.05 14.70 -2.81
CA VAL A 15 1.40 15.14 -1.45
C VAL A 15 1.15 16.63 -1.31
N GLN A 16 0.09 16.97 -0.58
CA GLN A 16 -0.19 18.35 -0.18
C GLN A 16 0.93 18.85 0.75
N ARG A 17 1.35 20.09 0.55
CA ARG A 17 2.39 20.73 1.33
C ARG A 17 1.75 21.71 2.32
N GLY A 18 2.26 21.73 3.55
CA GLY A 18 1.79 22.63 4.59
C GLY A 18 2.13 24.11 4.30
N GLU A 19 1.75 25.00 5.22
CA GLU A 19 1.87 26.46 5.10
C GLU A 19 3.29 26.97 4.80
N HIS A 20 4.32 26.17 5.10
CA HIS A 20 5.73 26.48 4.86
C HIS A 20 6.39 25.55 3.83
N ASN A 21 5.59 24.96 2.93
CA ASN A 21 6.06 23.98 1.95
C ASN A 21 6.65 22.70 2.62
N THR A 22 6.29 22.46 3.88
CA THR A 22 6.67 21.27 4.65
C THR A 22 5.88 20.07 4.16
N ILE A 23 6.52 18.91 4.16
CA ILE A 23 5.85 17.65 3.88
C ILE A 23 5.71 16.93 5.21
N ASP A 24 4.47 16.78 5.65
CA ASP A 24 4.16 16.25 6.98
C ASP A 24 3.90 14.74 6.94
N TYR A 25 4.47 14.06 5.94
CA TYR A 25 4.38 12.61 5.73
C TYR A 25 5.76 11.97 5.68
N GLY A 26 5.81 10.71 6.08
CA GLY A 26 7.01 9.89 6.00
C GLY A 26 6.69 8.41 5.94
N MET A 27 7.76 7.62 6.01
CA MET A 27 7.69 6.16 6.09
C MET A 27 8.67 5.66 7.14
N VAL A 28 8.28 4.61 7.86
CA VAL A 28 9.08 3.96 8.91
C VAL A 28 9.10 2.47 8.64
N ALA A 29 10.29 1.88 8.59
CA ALA A 29 10.44 0.44 8.62
C ALA A 29 10.22 -0.07 10.05
N VAL A 30 9.42 -1.12 10.21
CA VAL A 30 9.06 -1.73 11.49
C VAL A 30 9.53 -3.18 11.51
N ASP A 31 10.22 -3.56 12.58
CA ASP A 31 10.69 -4.93 12.85
C ASP A 31 9.98 -5.48 14.10
N PRO A 32 8.83 -6.20 13.92
CA PRO A 32 8.07 -6.76 15.02
C PRO A 32 8.87 -7.67 15.95
N SER A 33 9.88 -8.38 15.44
CA SER A 33 10.69 -9.33 16.21
C SER A 33 11.47 -8.67 17.36
N ARG A 34 11.61 -7.35 17.35
CA ARG A 34 12.27 -6.56 18.39
C ARG A 34 11.36 -6.22 19.57
N VAL A 35 10.07 -6.50 19.45
CA VAL A 35 9.09 -6.32 20.53
C VAL A 35 8.70 -7.71 21.07
N PRO A 36 8.85 -8.00 22.37
CA PRO A 36 8.55 -9.31 22.93
C PRO A 36 7.06 -9.68 22.77
N ALA A 37 6.79 -10.91 22.30
CA ALA A 37 5.43 -11.41 22.07
C ALA A 37 4.57 -10.47 21.19
N PHE A 38 5.19 -9.94 20.13
CA PHE A 38 4.59 -9.05 19.16
C PHE A 38 4.64 -9.66 17.75
N ASP A 39 3.51 -9.68 17.05
CA ASP A 39 3.38 -10.21 15.70
C ASP A 39 2.72 -9.20 14.73
N GLU A 40 2.56 -9.63 13.48
CA GLU A 40 1.87 -8.85 12.44
C GLU A 40 0.47 -8.38 12.87
N ARG A 41 -0.30 -9.24 13.55
CA ARG A 41 -1.67 -8.91 13.96
C ARG A 41 -1.66 -7.78 14.99
N GLN A 42 -0.73 -7.83 15.95
CA GLN A 42 -0.57 -6.76 16.94
C GLN A 42 -0.10 -5.46 16.29
N LEU A 43 0.76 -5.52 15.27
CA LEU A 43 1.12 -4.34 14.48
C LEU A 43 -0.11 -3.69 13.84
N HIS A 44 -1.00 -4.48 13.23
CA HIS A 44 -2.25 -3.95 12.67
C HIS A 44 -3.12 -3.31 13.75
N LEU A 45 -3.30 -3.94 14.90
CA LEU A 45 -4.08 -3.37 16.00
C LEU A 45 -3.49 -2.03 16.50
N VAL A 46 -2.17 -1.90 16.57
CA VAL A 46 -1.50 -0.64 16.93
C VAL A 46 -1.74 0.43 15.87
N VAL A 47 -1.54 0.10 14.59
CA VAL A 47 -1.76 1.03 13.48
C VAL A 47 -3.22 1.49 13.42
N ASP A 48 -4.17 0.57 13.60
CA ASP A 48 -5.61 0.88 13.61
C ASP A 48 -5.99 1.74 14.83
N ALA A 49 -5.41 1.48 16.01
CA ALA A 49 -5.66 2.27 17.21
C ALA A 49 -5.11 3.71 17.11
N ILE A 50 -4.06 3.92 16.32
CA ILE A 50 -3.53 5.26 16.01
C ILE A 50 -4.38 5.95 14.92
N GLY A 51 -5.04 5.18 14.06
CA GLY A 51 -5.72 5.58 12.81
C GLY A 51 -6.97 6.47 12.92
N GLY A 52 -6.99 7.43 13.86
CA GLY A 52 -8.01 8.47 13.99
C GLY A 52 -7.80 9.63 13.01
N GLU A 53 -7.01 10.62 13.40
CA GLU A 53 -6.72 11.80 12.57
C GLU A 53 -5.42 11.60 11.76
N GLY A 54 -5.46 11.90 10.46
CA GLY A 54 -4.31 11.78 9.57
C GLY A 54 -4.10 10.39 8.96
N LEU A 55 -2.95 10.21 8.31
CA LEU A 55 -2.60 8.96 7.63
C LEU A 55 -1.75 8.08 8.56
N ILE A 56 -2.06 6.79 8.63
CA ILE A 56 -1.16 5.74 9.09
C ILE A 56 -1.61 4.43 8.44
N GLN A 57 -0.70 3.69 7.81
CA GLN A 57 -1.03 2.47 7.08
C GLN A 57 0.21 1.60 6.92
N VAL A 58 0.07 0.29 7.13
CA VAL A 58 1.10 -0.67 6.69
C VAL A 58 1.05 -0.75 5.16
N VAL A 59 2.13 -0.37 4.50
CA VAL A 59 2.20 -0.21 3.05
C VAL A 59 3.14 -1.20 2.36
N ASN A 60 3.97 -1.91 3.12
CA ASN A 60 4.80 -3.00 2.59
C ASN A 60 4.83 -4.17 3.57
N TYR A 61 4.57 -5.36 3.02
CA TYR A 61 4.65 -6.65 3.71
C TYR A 61 5.86 -7.41 3.17
N ASN A 62 7.07 -7.07 3.64
CA ASN A 62 8.31 -7.60 3.06
C ASN A 62 8.68 -8.97 3.63
N VAL A 63 8.72 -9.08 4.97
CA VAL A 63 9.09 -10.33 5.66
C VAL A 63 8.18 -10.52 6.86
N ARG A 64 7.45 -11.64 6.88
CA ARG A 64 6.51 -12.00 7.94
C ARG A 64 7.19 -11.92 9.32
N ASN A 65 6.65 -11.11 10.21
CA ASN A 65 7.12 -10.86 11.58
C ASN A 65 8.52 -10.22 11.72
N TYR A 66 9.16 -9.76 10.63
CA TYR A 66 10.50 -9.16 10.68
C TYR A 66 10.61 -7.82 9.97
N GLN A 67 9.86 -7.60 8.89
CA GLN A 67 10.04 -6.39 8.10
C GLN A 67 8.73 -5.94 7.45
N TYR A 68 8.23 -4.84 7.97
CA TYR A 68 7.09 -4.10 7.44
C TYR A 68 7.49 -2.65 7.21
N VAL A 69 6.75 -1.94 6.36
CA VAL A 69 6.88 -0.48 6.26
C VAL A 69 5.54 0.15 6.53
N VAL A 70 5.52 1.16 7.40
CA VAL A 70 4.34 1.94 7.72
C VAL A 70 4.54 3.34 7.15
N ALA A 71 3.57 3.80 6.36
CA ALA A 71 3.51 5.17 5.88
C ALA A 71 2.46 5.94 6.69
N GLY A 72 2.71 7.22 6.93
CA GLY A 72 1.78 8.03 7.72
C GLY A 72 2.18 9.49 7.82
N SER A 73 1.38 10.27 8.54
CA SER A 73 1.78 11.60 8.98
C SER A 73 2.94 11.47 9.97
N LEU A 74 3.84 12.45 9.99
CA LEU A 74 5.00 12.42 10.89
C LEU A 74 4.57 12.26 12.36
N ALA A 75 3.52 12.97 12.77
CA ALA A 75 2.92 12.85 14.10
C ALA A 75 2.45 11.40 14.41
N ASN A 76 1.71 10.75 13.51
CA ASN A 76 1.24 9.37 13.74
C ASN A 76 2.40 8.37 13.75
N LEU A 77 3.43 8.59 12.93
CA LEU A 77 4.64 7.77 12.93
C LEU A 77 5.47 7.96 14.21
N ALA A 78 5.49 9.16 14.79
CA ALA A 78 6.11 9.43 16.08
C ALA A 78 5.35 8.71 17.22
N VAL A 79 4.01 8.74 17.20
CA VAL A 79 3.19 7.94 18.13
C VAL A 79 3.51 6.45 17.99
N LEU A 80 3.53 5.91 16.76
CA LEU A 80 3.86 4.51 16.50
C LEU A 80 5.22 4.14 17.10
N GLN A 81 6.25 4.97 16.88
CA GLN A 81 7.59 4.75 17.44
C GLN A 81 7.55 4.68 18.97
N LEU A 82 6.91 5.65 19.63
CA LEU A 82 6.85 5.70 21.10
C LEU A 82 6.04 4.54 21.70
N VAL A 83 4.94 4.13 21.06
CA VAL A 83 4.16 2.97 21.49
C VAL A 83 5.00 1.71 21.39
N LEU A 84 5.66 1.47 20.25
CA LEU A 84 6.49 0.26 20.07
C LEU A 84 7.72 0.25 20.98
N ASP A 85 8.32 1.41 21.28
CA ASP A 85 9.40 1.51 22.25
C ASP A 85 8.92 1.17 23.67
N ASN A 86 7.73 1.64 24.06
CA ASN A 86 7.12 1.28 25.33
C ASN A 86 6.84 -0.23 25.43
N MET A 87 6.26 -0.82 24.38
CA MET A 87 5.99 -2.26 24.31
C MET A 87 7.28 -3.08 24.30
N ALA A 88 8.34 -2.61 23.66
CA ALA A 88 9.63 -3.29 23.66
C ALA A 88 10.29 -3.26 25.05
N ALA A 89 10.16 -2.16 25.78
CA ALA A 89 10.74 -2.00 27.12
C ALA A 89 9.94 -2.72 28.22
N ASN A 90 8.60 -2.67 28.17
CA ASN A 90 7.72 -3.15 29.23
C ASN A 90 7.00 -4.47 28.90
N GLY A 91 7.12 -4.95 27.65
CA GLY A 91 6.40 -6.11 27.12
C GLY A 91 4.96 -5.79 26.70
N CYS A 92 4.37 -6.68 25.89
CA CYS A 92 2.99 -6.59 25.41
C CYS A 92 1.93 -7.04 26.44
N SER A 93 2.35 -7.52 27.62
CA SER A 93 1.55 -8.37 28.52
C SER A 93 0.82 -7.63 29.65
N GLY A 94 0.69 -6.30 29.60
CA GLY A 94 0.01 -5.52 30.63
C GLY A 94 -1.52 -5.59 30.53
N GLU A 95 -2.22 -5.27 31.63
CA GLU A 95 -3.69 -5.08 31.68
C GLU A 95 -4.21 -3.98 30.72
N PHE A 96 -3.32 -3.23 30.07
CA PHE A 96 -3.66 -2.14 29.18
C PHE A 96 -4.00 -2.65 27.78
N SER A 97 -5.16 -2.22 27.29
CA SER A 97 -5.50 -2.32 25.88
C SER A 97 -4.52 -1.46 25.05
N ILE A 98 -4.23 -1.89 23.81
CA ILE A 98 -3.40 -1.13 22.85
C ILE A 98 -3.89 0.33 22.72
N GLU A 99 -5.21 0.52 22.74
CA GLU A 99 -5.85 1.84 22.71
C GLU A 99 -5.46 2.75 23.88
N GLN A 100 -5.33 2.19 25.09
CA GLN A 100 -4.88 2.95 26.25
C GLN A 100 -3.40 3.33 26.14
N MET A 101 -2.56 2.43 25.61
CA MET A 101 -1.14 2.74 25.39
C MET A 101 -0.98 3.89 24.39
N VAL A 102 -1.69 3.85 23.27
CA VAL A 102 -1.69 4.93 22.26
C VAL A 102 -2.09 6.27 22.89
N LYS A 103 -3.13 6.30 23.75
CA LYS A 103 -3.60 7.52 24.41
C LYS A 103 -2.67 8.08 25.49
N GLN A 104 -1.82 7.25 26.07
CA GLN A 104 -0.89 7.67 27.13
C GLN A 104 0.41 8.27 26.59
N VAL A 105 0.73 8.01 25.32
CA VAL A 105 1.91 8.56 24.67
C VAL A 105 1.76 10.07 24.46
N GLN A 106 2.71 10.83 25.00
CA GLN A 106 2.84 12.25 24.72
C GLN A 106 3.93 12.48 23.68
N VAL A 107 3.53 12.96 22.50
CA VAL A 107 4.46 13.31 21.42
C VAL A 107 5.13 14.63 21.77
N THR A 108 6.45 14.60 21.97
CA THR A 108 7.27 15.80 22.23
C THR A 108 7.89 16.37 20.96
N SER A 109 7.99 15.56 19.90
CA SER A 109 8.50 15.92 18.59
C SER A 109 7.67 15.20 17.53
N GLU A 110 7.18 15.94 16.54
CA GLU A 110 6.39 15.35 15.45
C GLU A 110 7.24 14.54 14.48
N THR A 111 8.57 14.69 14.50
CA THR A 111 9.45 13.90 13.62
C THR A 111 9.80 12.57 14.28
N PRO A 112 9.50 11.41 13.66
CA PRO A 112 9.88 10.13 14.19
C PRO A 112 11.41 9.97 14.15
N VAL A 113 11.98 9.45 15.24
CA VAL A 113 13.39 9.09 15.32
C VAL A 113 13.54 7.58 15.30
N ARG A 114 14.78 7.08 15.21
CA ARG A 114 15.05 5.65 15.31
C ARG A 114 14.67 5.14 16.70
N GLY A 115 13.70 4.24 16.77
CA GLY A 115 13.31 3.53 17.99
C GLY A 115 13.97 2.16 18.11
N MET A 116 13.47 1.35 19.04
CA MET A 116 13.86 -0.03 19.26
C MET A 116 13.43 -0.92 18.10
N ALA A 117 12.17 -0.80 17.70
CA ALA A 117 11.54 -1.59 16.63
C ALA A 117 11.28 -0.81 15.34
N THR A 118 11.62 0.48 15.30
CA THR A 118 11.30 1.39 14.20
C THR A 118 12.53 2.10 13.64
N ILE A 119 12.60 2.22 12.31
CA ILE A 119 13.66 2.94 11.60
C ILE A 119 13.02 3.85 10.55
N PRO A 120 13.04 5.19 10.75
CA PRO A 120 12.57 6.14 9.74
C PRO A 120 13.35 6.04 8.42
N LEU A 121 12.64 6.10 7.30
CA LEU A 121 13.22 6.09 5.96
C LEU A 121 13.55 7.52 5.53
N THR A 122 14.78 7.95 5.78
CA THR A 122 15.23 9.32 5.49
C THR A 122 15.19 9.64 3.99
N GLY A 123 14.61 10.79 3.64
CA GLY A 123 14.53 11.26 2.24
C GLY A 123 13.31 10.75 1.46
N ILE A 124 12.45 9.93 2.10
CA ILE A 124 11.19 9.47 1.52
C ILE A 124 10.04 10.14 2.24
N ASN A 125 9.47 11.16 1.59
CA ASN A 125 8.39 11.97 2.15
C ASN A 125 7.04 11.73 1.46
N VAL A 126 6.98 10.78 0.53
CA VAL A 126 5.73 10.41 -0.15
C VAL A 126 5.28 9.06 0.40
N PRO A 127 4.07 8.96 0.97
CA PRO A 127 3.55 7.71 1.51
C PRO A 127 3.06 6.80 0.38
N PHE A 128 4.00 6.18 -0.32
CA PHE A 128 3.71 5.25 -1.42
C PHE A 128 2.84 4.08 -0.95
N HIS A 129 2.05 3.50 -1.86
CA HIS A 129 1.18 2.35 -1.57
C HIS A 129 0.13 2.62 -0.48
N SER A 130 -0.11 3.90 -0.15
CA SER A 130 -1.12 4.31 0.80
C SER A 130 -2.37 4.86 0.12
N ARG A 131 -3.47 4.87 0.87
CA ARG A 131 -4.74 5.46 0.45
C ARG A 131 -4.64 6.92 -0.01
N LEU A 132 -3.60 7.65 0.38
CA LEU A 132 -3.38 9.04 -0.05
C LEU A 132 -3.20 9.14 -1.57
N LEU A 133 -2.67 8.09 -2.21
CA LEU A 133 -2.40 8.09 -3.65
C LEU A 133 -3.58 7.61 -4.49
N LEU A 134 -4.74 7.31 -3.89
CA LEU A 134 -5.91 6.81 -4.61
C LEU A 134 -6.40 7.79 -5.69
N GLU A 135 -6.32 9.09 -5.43
CA GLU A 135 -6.71 10.12 -6.40
C GLU A 135 -5.82 10.10 -7.65
N GLY A 136 -4.53 9.75 -7.49
CA GLY A 136 -3.58 9.64 -8.58
C GLY A 136 -3.76 8.40 -9.47
N VAL A 137 -4.54 7.40 -9.03
CA VAL A 137 -4.75 6.15 -9.77
C VAL A 137 -5.40 6.40 -11.11
N VAL A 138 -6.40 7.30 -11.18
CA VAL A 138 -7.12 7.60 -12.43
C VAL A 138 -6.17 8.25 -13.44
N GLN A 139 -5.43 9.27 -13.03
CA GLN A 139 -4.46 9.94 -13.89
C GLN A 139 -3.37 8.97 -14.38
N PHE A 140 -2.90 8.08 -13.51
CA PHE A 140 -1.87 7.10 -13.89
C PHE A 140 -2.42 6.01 -14.81
N ARG A 141 -3.68 5.60 -14.62
CA ARG A 141 -4.39 4.71 -15.55
C ARG A 141 -4.43 5.30 -16.96
N ASP A 142 -4.75 6.59 -17.11
CA ASP A 142 -4.80 7.23 -18.42
C ASP A 142 -3.43 7.21 -19.12
N VAL A 143 -2.35 7.45 -18.36
CA VAL A 143 -0.97 7.34 -18.85
C VAL A 143 -0.67 5.90 -19.30
N LEU A 144 -1.09 4.90 -18.52
CA LEU A 144 -0.91 3.48 -18.87
C LEU A 144 -1.70 3.13 -20.13
N GLN A 145 -2.97 3.50 -20.23
CA GLN A 145 -3.80 3.22 -21.41
C GLN A 145 -3.24 3.85 -22.69
N ALA A 146 -2.62 5.03 -22.59
CA ALA A 146 -2.00 5.69 -23.73
C ALA A 146 -0.66 5.08 -24.18
N LYS A 147 0.01 4.33 -23.30
CA LYS A 147 1.41 3.89 -23.51
C LYS A 147 1.58 2.37 -23.53
N VAL A 148 0.70 1.62 -22.88
CA VAL A 148 0.67 0.16 -22.88
C VAL A 148 0.01 -0.27 -24.19
N GLY A 149 0.76 -0.99 -25.01
CA GLY A 149 0.24 -1.60 -26.23
C GLY A 149 -0.58 -2.86 -25.94
N ILE A 150 -0.89 -3.61 -27.00
CA ILE A 150 -1.53 -4.91 -26.88
C ILE A 150 -0.60 -5.85 -26.09
N VAL A 151 -1.14 -6.44 -25.03
CA VAL A 151 -0.43 -7.39 -24.18
C VAL A 151 -0.59 -8.80 -24.73
N GLU A 152 0.52 -9.55 -24.79
CA GLU A 152 0.49 -10.99 -25.06
C GLU A 152 0.22 -11.75 -23.75
N PRO A 153 -0.92 -12.45 -23.61
CA PRO A 153 -1.29 -13.14 -22.37
C PRO A 153 -0.24 -14.13 -21.88
N ASP A 154 0.33 -14.92 -22.78
CA ASP A 154 1.23 -16.03 -22.45
C ASP A 154 2.58 -15.57 -21.87
N ALA A 155 2.94 -14.29 -22.08
CA ALA A 155 4.11 -13.68 -21.47
C ALA A 155 3.90 -13.38 -19.98
N LEU A 156 2.66 -13.19 -19.54
CA LEU A 156 2.31 -12.80 -18.18
C LEU A 156 1.70 -13.94 -17.36
N GLU A 157 0.84 -14.75 -17.96
CA GLU A 157 0.14 -15.81 -17.25
C GLU A 157 1.10 -16.74 -16.52
N GLN A 158 0.86 -16.89 -15.22
CA GLN A 158 1.68 -17.71 -14.32
C GLN A 158 3.16 -17.30 -14.20
N ARG A 159 3.59 -16.21 -14.86
CA ARG A 159 4.98 -15.70 -14.88
C ARG A 159 5.11 -14.37 -14.16
N TYR A 160 4.09 -13.53 -14.22
CA TYR A 160 4.03 -12.25 -13.54
C TYR A 160 3.26 -12.39 -12.22
N ILE A 161 3.82 -11.91 -11.12
CA ILE A 161 3.15 -11.84 -9.82
C ILE A 161 2.99 -10.35 -9.48
N PRO A 162 1.78 -9.77 -9.59
CA PRO A 162 1.54 -8.37 -9.24
C PRO A 162 1.57 -8.17 -7.72
N ASN A 163 2.11 -7.05 -7.25
CA ASN A 163 2.10 -6.73 -5.81
C ASN A 163 0.68 -6.66 -5.24
N LEU A 164 -0.26 -6.09 -6.00
CA LEU A 164 -1.65 -5.87 -5.57
C LEU A 164 -2.37 -7.16 -5.15
N THR A 165 -2.07 -8.29 -5.81
CA THR A 165 -2.74 -9.58 -5.52
C THR A 165 -1.82 -10.56 -4.80
N GLY A 166 -0.50 -10.46 -4.97
CA GLY A 166 0.46 -11.43 -4.44
C GLY A 166 0.30 -12.85 -5.02
N MET A 167 -0.45 -13.00 -6.11
CA MET A 167 -0.73 -14.28 -6.77
C MET A 167 -0.28 -14.24 -8.24
N PRO A 168 0.08 -15.38 -8.85
CA PRO A 168 0.41 -15.42 -10.27
C PRO A 168 -0.74 -14.87 -11.13
N PHE A 169 -0.38 -14.02 -12.10
CA PHE A 169 -1.32 -13.41 -13.03
C PHE A 169 -2.08 -14.48 -13.81
N GLU A 170 -3.39 -14.31 -13.92
CA GLU A 170 -4.29 -15.25 -14.56
C GLU A 170 -5.49 -14.52 -15.18
N ILE A 171 -5.91 -14.97 -16.36
CA ILE A 171 -7.11 -14.46 -17.03
C ILE A 171 -8.28 -15.41 -16.73
N SER A 172 -8.83 -15.29 -15.52
CA SER A 172 -10.02 -16.02 -15.08
C SER A 172 -11.02 -15.10 -14.39
N GLN A 173 -12.27 -15.52 -14.35
CA GLN A 173 -13.33 -14.72 -13.72
C GLN A 173 -13.05 -14.53 -12.23
N GLU A 174 -12.49 -15.54 -11.58
CA GLU A 174 -12.09 -15.55 -10.17
C GLU A 174 -10.98 -14.53 -9.91
N TYR A 175 -9.97 -14.48 -10.78
CA TYR A 175 -8.89 -13.51 -10.66
C TYR A 175 -9.39 -12.07 -10.87
N PHE A 176 -10.30 -11.84 -11.83
CA PHE A 176 -10.93 -10.53 -12.00
C PHE A 176 -11.78 -10.13 -10.79
N LYS A 177 -12.53 -11.07 -10.17
CA LYS A 177 -13.27 -10.82 -8.93
C LYS A 177 -12.33 -10.43 -7.78
N LEU A 178 -11.20 -11.13 -7.63
CA LEU A 178 -10.16 -10.81 -6.64
C LEU A 178 -9.67 -9.36 -6.81
N VAL A 179 -9.31 -8.97 -8.04
CA VAL A 179 -8.86 -7.60 -8.33
C VAL A 179 -9.98 -6.59 -8.10
N TYR A 180 -11.22 -6.91 -8.47
CA TYR A 180 -12.36 -6.03 -8.21
C TYR A 180 -12.58 -5.82 -6.72
N ASP A 181 -12.44 -6.86 -5.90
CA ASP A 181 -12.65 -6.75 -4.46
C ASP A 181 -11.59 -5.90 -3.77
N ALA A 182 -10.34 -5.96 -4.24
CA ALA A 182 -9.26 -5.10 -3.75
C ALA A 182 -9.38 -3.64 -4.19
N THR A 183 -9.86 -3.37 -5.41
CA THR A 183 -9.73 -2.06 -6.06
C THR A 183 -11.04 -1.29 -6.27
N LYS A 184 -12.15 -2.03 -6.34
CA LYS A 184 -13.47 -1.56 -6.81
C LYS A 184 -13.43 -0.85 -8.17
N SER A 185 -12.49 -1.25 -9.03
CA SER A 185 -12.31 -0.69 -10.38
C SER A 185 -13.57 -0.83 -11.26
N SER A 186 -13.95 0.27 -11.93
CA SER A 186 -15.05 0.28 -12.90
C SER A 186 -14.74 -0.56 -14.14
N ALA A 187 -13.51 -0.53 -14.65
CA ALA A 187 -13.10 -1.29 -15.83
C ALA A 187 -13.14 -2.80 -15.57
N ILE A 188 -12.67 -3.25 -14.40
CA ILE A 188 -12.78 -4.65 -14.00
C ILE A 188 -14.25 -5.06 -13.81
N LYS A 189 -15.07 -4.19 -13.21
CA LYS A 189 -16.51 -4.44 -13.06
C LYS A 189 -17.20 -4.64 -14.40
N GLU A 190 -16.89 -3.80 -15.38
CA GLU A 190 -17.46 -3.90 -16.73
C GLU A 190 -17.02 -5.20 -17.42
N ALA A 191 -15.73 -5.57 -17.30
CA ALA A 191 -15.22 -6.84 -17.83
C ALA A 191 -15.93 -8.04 -17.19
N LEU A 192 -16.18 -8.00 -15.87
CA LEU A 192 -16.91 -9.04 -15.15
C LEU A 192 -18.38 -9.14 -15.56
N ASN A 193 -19.06 -8.00 -15.76
CA ASN A 193 -20.46 -7.98 -16.20
C ASN A 193 -20.64 -8.55 -17.61
N ASN A 194 -19.65 -8.35 -18.48
CA ASN A 194 -19.64 -8.84 -19.86
C ASN A 194 -18.91 -10.18 -20.00
N TRP A 195 -18.60 -10.85 -18.90
CA TRP A 195 -17.79 -12.07 -18.91
C TRP A 195 -18.54 -13.23 -19.58
N ASN A 196 -17.84 -13.92 -20.46
CA ASN A 196 -18.28 -15.17 -21.06
C ASN A 196 -17.03 -16.00 -21.36
N ASP A 197 -17.00 -17.26 -20.94
CA ASP A 197 -15.83 -18.13 -21.08
C ASP A 197 -15.43 -18.33 -22.55
N ALA A 198 -16.38 -18.25 -23.50
CA ALA A 198 -16.10 -18.29 -24.92
C ALA A 198 -15.20 -17.12 -25.42
N LEU A 199 -15.08 -16.03 -24.66
CA LEU A 199 -14.17 -14.92 -24.99
C LEU A 199 -12.70 -15.34 -24.84
N LEU A 200 -12.40 -16.32 -23.98
CA LEU A 200 -11.03 -16.80 -23.76
C LEU A 200 -10.48 -17.55 -24.97
N ASP A 201 -11.36 -18.18 -25.76
CA ASP A 201 -11.01 -18.88 -27.00
C ASP A 201 -10.69 -17.92 -28.16
N VAL A 202 -11.05 -16.64 -28.02
CA VAL A 202 -10.80 -15.61 -29.04
C VAL A 202 -9.51 -14.86 -28.67
N PRO A 203 -8.39 -15.04 -29.43
CA PRO A 203 -7.09 -14.48 -29.04
C PRO A 203 -7.10 -12.95 -28.85
N ALA A 204 -7.85 -12.23 -29.68
CA ALA A 204 -7.96 -10.78 -29.57
C ALA A 204 -8.67 -10.33 -28.27
N GLU A 205 -9.72 -11.03 -27.85
CA GLU A 205 -10.45 -10.72 -26.62
C GLU A 205 -9.64 -11.12 -25.38
N ARG A 206 -8.96 -12.28 -25.43
CA ARG A 206 -8.04 -12.68 -24.35
C ARG A 206 -6.92 -11.65 -24.16
N SER A 207 -6.31 -11.17 -25.24
CA SER A 207 -5.32 -10.07 -25.18
C SER A 207 -5.91 -8.75 -24.68
N ARG A 208 -7.16 -8.44 -25.04
CA ARG A 208 -7.88 -7.26 -24.51
C ARG A 208 -8.09 -7.36 -23.01
N LEU A 209 -8.57 -8.49 -22.51
CA LEU A 209 -8.76 -8.76 -21.08
C LEU A 209 -7.41 -8.71 -20.33
N ALA A 210 -6.35 -9.29 -20.90
CA ALA A 210 -5.01 -9.21 -20.34
C ALA A 210 -4.53 -7.75 -20.20
N THR A 211 -4.77 -6.94 -21.23
CA THR A 211 -4.39 -5.52 -21.24
C THR A 211 -5.16 -4.73 -20.19
N ILE A 212 -6.49 -4.91 -20.11
CA ILE A 212 -7.33 -4.28 -19.08
C ILE A 212 -6.81 -4.67 -17.68
N LEU A 213 -6.62 -5.97 -17.44
CA LEU A 213 -6.17 -6.46 -16.15
C LEU A 213 -4.78 -5.92 -15.78
N LEU A 214 -3.83 -5.92 -16.70
CA LEU A 214 -2.49 -5.37 -16.47
C LEU A 214 -2.53 -3.89 -16.12
N VAL A 215 -3.29 -3.08 -16.88
CA VAL A 215 -3.43 -1.65 -16.64
C VAL A 215 -3.99 -1.38 -15.25
N GLU A 216 -5.04 -2.10 -14.85
CA GLU A 216 -5.68 -1.92 -13.53
C GLU A 216 -4.77 -2.37 -12.39
N LEU A 217 -4.07 -3.51 -12.55
CA LEU A 217 -3.09 -3.98 -11.56
C LEU A 217 -1.99 -2.93 -11.35
N LEU A 218 -1.42 -2.40 -12.43
CA LEU A 218 -0.35 -1.38 -12.38
C LEU A 218 -0.85 -0.03 -11.86
N SER A 219 -2.09 0.37 -12.20
CA SER A 219 -2.64 1.64 -11.74
C SER A 219 -2.89 1.64 -10.24
N TYR A 220 -3.51 0.57 -9.72
CA TYR A 220 -3.82 0.47 -8.29
C TYR A 220 -2.61 0.12 -7.43
N GLN A 221 -1.57 -0.50 -7.99
CA GLN A 221 -0.27 -0.65 -7.32
C GLN A 221 0.35 0.71 -6.92
N LEU A 222 -0.13 1.84 -7.45
CA LEU A 222 0.28 3.17 -6.98
C LEU A 222 -0.13 3.41 -5.51
N ALA A 223 -1.32 2.95 -5.12
CA ALA A 223 -2.01 3.34 -3.89
C ALA A 223 -2.36 2.16 -2.98
N SER A 224 -2.12 0.93 -3.42
CA SER A 224 -2.40 -0.28 -2.65
C SER A 224 -1.11 -0.88 -2.08
N PRO A 225 -1.12 -1.34 -0.81
CA PRO A 225 -0.03 -2.07 -0.15
C PRO A 225 0.39 -3.37 -0.85
#